data_AF-A0A7S3SYL2-F1
#
_entry.id   AF-A0A7S3SYL2-F1
#
_cell.length_a   1.000
_cell.length_b   1.000
_cell.length_c   1.000
_cell.angle_alpha   90.00
_cell.angle_beta   90.00
_cell.angle_gamma   90.00
#
_symmetry.space_group_name_H-M   'P 1'
#
loop_
_entity.id
_entity.type
_entity.pdbx_description
1 polymer ?
#
loop_
_entity_poly.entity_id
_entity_poly.type
_entity_poly.pdbx_seq_one_letter_code
_entity_poly.pdbx_strand_id
1 'polypeptide(L)'
;GMDKFVTTVTNMIKNEMIPEMMKQHRMAKKQLYRFEIGFLACGKIRSVSRARIASLSVVRTSSRSQHRSCRKFESAKATSKLACQKIVAEKKATMRAACKAFKDLHRNPANEADNCHTGPSEEPYHDWLTRNKKYFEKHRDTFRDAKAACQAATRAYWQAERPCSRKTSLWLRTRRTCVKKQHALETATCTQAKKVKDTCATYETCYDAQKAMYLKQKPRIMVQEKDRKGEYRALMRIECLLTGVFAKPDKVDTKAIDTCKNKTHTTEHLNLKYPAIPDKMDCQKSPPIPGEKMFAKIEFAKMPKHTRAARQDECILSPGGGVIMGLAKGARKDKCRMDNGWLQAQNGGSCLVSGIDGIPVQVDFSK
;
A
#
# COMPACT_ATOMS: atom_id res chain seq x y z
N GLY A 1 -26.07 78.17 6.91
CA GLY A 1 -27.13 78.25 5.89
C GLY A 1 -27.38 76.87 5.31
N MET A 2 -28.60 76.63 4.81
CA MET A 2 -29.04 75.37 4.21
C MET A 2 -28.08 74.86 3.12
N ASP A 3 -27.51 75.75 2.31
CA ASP A 3 -26.58 75.40 1.22
C ASP A 3 -25.30 74.70 1.71
N LYS A 4 -24.75 75.14 2.84
CA LYS A 4 -23.57 74.48 3.45
C LYS A 4 -23.92 73.06 3.89
N PHE A 5 -25.10 72.86 4.47
CA PHE A 5 -25.58 71.54 4.89
C PHE A 5 -25.79 70.61 3.69
N VAL A 6 -26.52 71.08 2.67
CA VAL A 6 -26.76 70.34 1.42
C VAL A 6 -25.45 69.90 0.77
N THR A 7 -24.47 70.82 0.68
CA THR A 7 -23.15 70.53 0.12
C THR A 7 -22.41 69.47 0.93
N THR A 8 -22.36 69.61 2.26
CA THR A 8 -21.69 68.65 3.15
C THR A 8 -22.29 67.24 3.03
N VAL A 9 -23.61 67.10 3.15
CA VAL A 9 -24.26 65.78 3.09
C VAL A 9 -24.15 65.16 1.70
N THR A 10 -24.29 65.95 0.63
CA THR A 10 -24.10 65.46 -0.74
C THR A 10 -22.68 64.94 -0.95
N ASN A 11 -21.67 65.64 -0.41
CA ASN A 11 -20.28 65.20 -0.45
C ASN A 11 -20.07 63.90 0.33
N MET A 12 -20.66 63.75 1.52
CA MET A 12 -20.59 62.50 2.29
C MET A 12 -21.21 61.33 1.52
N ILE A 13 -22.38 61.53 0.88
CA ILE A 13 -23.03 60.49 0.09
C ILE A 13 -22.14 60.05 -1.08
N LYS A 14 -21.60 61.00 -1.84
CA LYS A 14 -20.83 60.74 -3.06
C LYS A 14 -19.43 60.21 -2.79
N ASN A 15 -18.75 60.75 -1.78
CA ASN A 15 -17.32 60.54 -1.57
C ASN A 15 -17.03 59.52 -0.45
N GLU A 16 -18.01 59.19 0.39
CA GLU A 16 -17.82 58.26 1.52
C GLU A 16 -18.78 57.08 1.46
N MET A 17 -20.09 57.34 1.52
CA MET A 17 -21.10 56.28 1.69
C MET A 17 -21.22 55.37 0.46
N ILE A 18 -21.38 55.94 -0.74
CA ILE A 18 -21.44 55.15 -1.98
C ILE A 18 -20.13 54.39 -2.22
N PRO A 19 -18.93 55.00 -2.10
CA PRO A 19 -17.66 54.29 -2.24
C PRO A 19 -17.48 53.12 -1.25
N GLU A 20 -17.85 53.29 0.03
CA GLU A 20 -17.75 52.21 1.02
C GLU A 20 -18.75 51.08 0.71
N MET A 21 -19.99 51.40 0.33
CA MET A 21 -20.95 50.40 -0.13
C MET A 21 -20.43 49.61 -1.34
N MET A 22 -19.81 50.29 -2.31
CA MET A 22 -19.20 49.66 -3.50
C MET A 22 -17.98 48.81 -3.16
N LYS A 23 -17.22 49.17 -2.11
CA LYS A 23 -16.14 48.33 -1.57
C LYS A 23 -16.71 47.06 -0.92
N GLN A 24 -17.78 47.16 -0.13
CA GLN A 24 -18.45 45.99 0.45
C GLN A 24 -19.00 45.04 -0.64
N HIS A 25 -19.58 45.61 -1.71
CA HIS A 25 -20.00 44.83 -2.89
C HIS A 25 -18.83 44.07 -3.55
N ARG A 26 -17.68 44.73 -3.74
CA ARG A 26 -16.46 44.08 -4.26
C ARG A 26 -15.97 42.95 -3.35
N MET A 27 -16.05 43.12 -2.03
CA MET A 27 -15.69 42.07 -1.07
C MET A 27 -16.63 40.87 -1.15
N ALA A 28 -17.93 41.09 -1.29
CA ALA A 28 -18.90 40.02 -1.50
C ALA A 28 -18.64 39.25 -2.80
N LYS A 29 -18.34 39.95 -3.92
CA LYS A 29 -17.91 39.32 -5.17
C LYS A 29 -16.68 38.44 -4.99
N LYS A 30 -15.65 38.96 -4.30
CA LYS A 30 -14.41 38.23 -4.02
C LYS A 30 -14.66 37.01 -3.14
N GLN A 31 -15.58 37.09 -2.18
CA GLN A 31 -15.95 35.98 -1.32
C GLN A 31 -16.66 34.86 -2.11
N LEU A 32 -17.60 35.21 -2.99
CA LEU A 32 -18.28 34.25 -3.86
C LEU A 32 -17.30 33.55 -4.80
N TYR A 33 -16.38 34.30 -5.42
CA TYR A 33 -15.31 33.75 -6.25
C TYR A 33 -14.36 32.82 -5.49
N ARG A 34 -14.07 33.11 -4.21
CA ARG A 34 -13.25 32.23 -3.36
C ARG A 34 -13.92 30.88 -3.12
N PHE A 35 -15.24 30.81 -2.99
CA PHE A 35 -15.94 29.53 -2.87
C PHE A 35 -15.82 28.69 -4.15
N GLU A 36 -15.99 29.32 -5.31
CA GLU A 36 -15.81 28.66 -6.61
C GLU A 36 -14.39 28.08 -6.76
N ILE A 37 -13.35 28.88 -6.48
CA ILE A 37 -11.97 28.40 -6.47
C ILE A 37 -11.78 27.27 -5.44
N GLY A 38 -12.40 27.37 -4.27
CA GLY A 38 -12.32 26.36 -3.22
C GLY A 38 -12.78 24.98 -3.70
N PHE A 39 -13.93 24.91 -4.37
CA PHE A 39 -14.41 23.66 -4.96
C PHE A 39 -13.49 23.15 -6.07
N LEU A 40 -13.00 24.04 -6.95
CA LEU A 40 -12.03 23.66 -7.99
C LEU A 40 -10.74 23.10 -7.40
N ALA A 41 -10.24 23.67 -6.29
CA ALA A 41 -9.07 23.20 -5.58
C ALA A 41 -9.30 21.79 -4.99
N CYS A 42 -10.48 21.52 -4.41
CA CYS A 42 -10.82 20.17 -3.97
C CYS A 42 -10.81 19.18 -5.15
N GLY A 43 -11.34 19.57 -6.31
CA GLY A 43 -11.27 18.75 -7.54
C GLY A 43 -9.85 18.42 -7.99
N LYS A 44 -8.90 19.37 -7.86
CA LYS A 44 -7.49 19.17 -8.23
C LYS A 44 -6.77 18.12 -7.38
N ILE A 45 -7.18 17.89 -6.12
CA ILE A 45 -6.62 16.83 -5.27
C ILE A 45 -6.73 15.47 -5.97
N ARG A 46 -7.85 15.25 -6.68
CA ARG A 46 -8.10 14.02 -7.43
C ARG A 46 -7.29 13.94 -8.70
N SER A 47 -7.16 15.03 -9.47
CA SER A 47 -6.41 14.99 -10.74
C SER A 47 -4.93 14.66 -10.51
N VAL A 48 -4.31 15.31 -9.51
CA VAL A 48 -2.92 15.03 -9.11
C VAL A 48 -2.78 13.58 -8.62
N SER A 49 -3.73 13.13 -7.80
CA SER A 49 -3.70 11.77 -7.27
C SER A 49 -3.95 10.70 -8.33
N ARG A 50 -4.74 10.96 -9.39
CA ARG A 50 -4.98 10.03 -10.50
C ARG A 50 -3.68 9.64 -11.20
N ALA A 51 -2.82 10.60 -11.51
CA ALA A 51 -1.51 10.33 -12.11
C ALA A 51 -0.66 9.42 -11.21
N ARG A 52 -0.64 9.70 -9.89
CA ARG A 52 0.08 8.86 -8.92
C ARG A 52 -0.51 7.46 -8.79
N ILE A 53 -1.83 7.32 -8.74
CA ILE A 53 -2.53 6.03 -8.69
C ILE A 53 -2.27 5.23 -9.96
N ALA A 54 -2.23 5.87 -11.13
CA ALA A 54 -1.87 5.22 -12.40
C ALA A 54 -0.44 4.69 -12.37
N SER A 55 0.53 5.49 -11.89
CA SER A 55 1.92 5.05 -11.69
C SER A 55 2.01 3.84 -10.73
N LEU A 56 1.30 3.88 -9.60
CA LEU A 56 1.24 2.76 -8.65
C LEU A 56 0.59 1.51 -9.26
N SER A 57 -0.38 1.68 -10.17
CA SER A 57 -0.99 0.58 -10.91
C SER A 57 0.02 -0.14 -11.82
N VAL A 58 0.92 0.62 -12.47
CA VAL A 58 2.01 0.08 -13.29
C VAL A 58 2.97 -0.73 -12.43
N VAL A 59 3.39 -0.18 -11.28
CA VAL A 59 4.28 -0.89 -10.33
C VAL A 59 3.64 -2.19 -9.86
N ARG A 60 2.36 -2.16 -9.44
CA ARG A 60 1.63 -3.36 -9.04
C ARG A 60 1.58 -4.39 -10.16
N THR A 61 1.29 -3.96 -11.38
CA THR A 61 1.20 -4.86 -12.55
C THR A 61 2.55 -5.51 -12.87
N SER A 62 3.64 -4.75 -12.77
CA SER A 62 5.01 -5.24 -12.91
C SER A 62 5.38 -6.24 -11.81
N SER A 63 5.12 -5.92 -10.54
CA SER A 63 5.36 -6.87 -9.43
C SER A 63 4.55 -8.15 -9.60
N ARG A 64 3.31 -8.05 -10.09
CA ARG A 64 2.46 -9.21 -10.39
C ARG A 64 3.09 -10.11 -11.47
N SER A 65 3.51 -9.53 -12.58
CA SER A 65 4.10 -10.30 -13.69
C SER A 65 5.40 -10.97 -13.27
N GLN A 66 6.27 -10.25 -12.54
CA GLN A 66 7.52 -10.79 -12.02
C GLN A 66 7.30 -11.92 -11.01
N HIS A 67 6.35 -11.77 -10.09
CA HIS A 67 6.01 -12.83 -9.14
C HIS A 67 5.50 -14.08 -9.87
N ARG A 68 4.54 -13.92 -10.79
CA ARG A 68 3.98 -15.04 -11.57
C ARG A 68 5.03 -15.76 -12.38
N SER A 69 5.91 -15.01 -13.07
CA SER A 69 7.03 -15.57 -13.81
C SER A 69 7.97 -16.36 -12.90
N CYS A 70 8.33 -15.80 -11.74
CA CYS A 70 9.18 -16.49 -10.76
C CYS A 70 8.57 -17.82 -10.29
N ARG A 71 7.26 -17.85 -9.99
CA ARG A 71 6.58 -19.09 -9.58
C ARG A 71 6.60 -20.18 -10.65
N LYS A 72 6.59 -19.82 -11.95
CA LYS A 72 6.79 -20.81 -13.03
C LYS A 72 8.19 -21.45 -12.95
N PHE A 73 9.22 -20.65 -12.75
CA PHE A 73 10.59 -21.15 -12.58
C PHE A 73 10.74 -21.98 -11.29
N GLU A 74 10.15 -21.54 -10.17
CA GLU A 74 10.15 -22.31 -8.92
C GLU A 74 9.53 -23.68 -9.12
N SER A 75 8.40 -23.77 -9.83
CA SER A 75 7.70 -25.04 -10.11
C SER A 75 8.57 -25.99 -10.91
N ALA A 76 9.23 -25.52 -11.97
CA ALA A 76 10.15 -26.35 -12.75
C ALA A 76 11.32 -26.90 -11.89
N LYS A 77 11.89 -26.07 -11.02
CA LYS A 77 12.95 -26.50 -10.08
C LYS A 77 12.41 -27.46 -9.02
N ALA A 78 11.19 -27.25 -8.53
CA ALA A 78 10.53 -28.13 -7.57
C ALA A 78 10.30 -29.52 -8.17
N THR A 79 9.78 -29.60 -9.40
CA THR A 79 9.59 -30.86 -10.12
C THR A 79 10.92 -31.60 -10.33
N SER A 80 11.97 -30.90 -10.78
CA SER A 80 13.30 -31.50 -10.94
C SER A 80 13.89 -32.00 -9.62
N LYS A 81 13.70 -31.26 -8.53
CA LYS A 81 14.09 -31.67 -7.18
C LYS A 81 13.34 -32.95 -6.77
N LEU A 82 12.01 -32.98 -6.88
CA LEU A 82 11.19 -34.10 -6.45
C LEU A 82 11.51 -35.38 -7.24
N ALA A 83 11.68 -35.28 -8.56
CA ALA A 83 12.09 -36.40 -9.40
C ALA A 83 13.45 -36.96 -8.96
N CYS A 84 14.41 -36.08 -8.68
CA CYS A 84 15.72 -36.49 -8.20
C CYS A 84 15.67 -37.15 -6.82
N GLN A 85 14.84 -36.64 -5.90
CA GLN A 85 14.71 -37.19 -4.55
C GLN A 85 14.17 -38.64 -4.57
N LYS A 86 13.33 -39.00 -5.55
CA LYS A 86 12.88 -40.38 -5.74
C LYS A 86 14.06 -41.31 -6.07
N ILE A 87 14.89 -40.93 -7.04
CA ILE A 87 16.09 -41.69 -7.44
C ILE A 87 17.05 -41.86 -6.26
N VAL A 88 17.29 -40.78 -5.50
CA VAL A 88 18.13 -40.84 -4.30
C VAL A 88 17.56 -41.81 -3.27
N ALA A 89 16.24 -41.77 -3.02
CA ALA A 89 15.59 -42.65 -2.07
C ALA A 89 15.75 -44.13 -2.45
N GLU A 90 15.57 -44.47 -3.73
CA GLU A 90 15.80 -45.80 -4.27
C GLU A 90 17.26 -46.24 -4.07
N LYS A 91 18.23 -45.43 -4.49
CA LYS A 91 19.66 -45.75 -4.31
C LYS A 91 20.06 -45.88 -2.85
N LYS A 92 19.46 -45.08 -1.96
CA LYS A 92 19.66 -45.18 -0.52
C LYS A 92 19.13 -46.49 0.04
N ALA A 93 17.97 -46.96 -0.44
CA ALA A 93 17.42 -48.26 -0.08
C ALA A 93 18.34 -49.40 -0.55
N THR A 94 18.80 -49.38 -1.81
CA THR A 94 19.75 -50.36 -2.34
C THR A 94 21.05 -50.39 -1.55
N MET A 95 21.63 -49.21 -1.23
CA MET A 95 22.83 -49.10 -0.40
C MET A 95 22.62 -49.73 0.98
N ARG A 96 21.51 -49.40 1.65
CA ARG A 96 21.18 -49.98 2.96
C ARG A 96 21.06 -51.50 2.90
N ALA A 97 20.38 -52.03 1.89
CA ALA A 97 20.22 -53.48 1.71
C ALA A 97 21.56 -54.18 1.46
N ALA A 98 22.37 -53.69 0.52
CA ALA A 98 23.68 -54.28 0.19
C ALA A 98 24.65 -54.22 1.38
N CYS A 99 24.69 -53.11 2.11
CA CYS A 99 25.57 -52.97 3.27
C CYS A 99 25.07 -53.75 4.48
N LYS A 100 23.75 -53.95 4.64
CA LYS A 100 23.20 -54.88 5.63
C LYS A 100 23.63 -56.32 5.31
N ALA A 101 23.48 -56.76 4.06
CA ALA A 101 23.90 -58.11 3.64
C ALA A 101 25.39 -58.34 3.91
N PHE A 102 26.26 -57.36 3.62
CA PHE A 102 27.68 -57.44 3.98
C PHE A 102 27.91 -57.51 5.49
N LYS A 103 27.20 -56.71 6.27
CA LYS A 103 27.30 -56.73 7.74
C LYS A 103 26.89 -58.10 8.31
N ASP A 104 25.82 -58.69 7.80
CA ASP A 104 25.28 -59.97 8.26
C ASP A 104 26.23 -61.16 7.97
N LEU A 105 27.21 -61.00 7.07
CA LEU A 105 28.26 -62.00 6.83
C LEU A 105 29.39 -62.00 7.87
N HIS A 106 29.43 -61.02 8.78
CA HIS A 106 30.38 -61.01 9.89
C HIS A 106 29.91 -61.99 10.98
N ARG A 107 30.20 -63.27 10.77
CA ARG A 107 29.88 -64.37 11.70
C ARG A 107 31.06 -64.65 12.62
N ASN A 108 30.80 -65.38 13.71
CA ASN A 108 31.85 -65.82 14.63
C ASN A 108 32.70 -66.91 13.97
N PRO A 109 34.01 -66.70 13.75
CA PRO A 109 34.89 -67.72 13.17
C PRO A 109 34.93 -69.03 13.97
N ALA A 110 34.76 -68.96 15.29
CA ALA A 110 34.74 -70.16 16.14
C ALA A 110 33.59 -71.10 15.77
N ASN A 111 32.39 -70.57 15.51
CA ASN A 111 31.23 -71.37 15.13
C ASN A 111 31.35 -71.91 13.70
N GLU A 112 32.06 -71.19 12.83
CA GLU A 112 32.28 -71.61 11.44
C GLU A 112 33.36 -72.69 11.34
N ALA A 113 34.30 -72.73 12.28
CA ALA A 113 35.37 -73.73 12.37
C ALA A 113 34.84 -75.15 12.69
N ASP A 114 33.66 -75.27 13.32
CA ASP A 114 33.03 -76.58 13.56
C ASP A 114 32.70 -77.33 12.25
N ASN A 115 32.55 -76.62 11.12
CA ASN A 115 32.36 -77.23 9.80
C ASN A 115 33.62 -77.96 9.27
N CYS A 116 34.76 -77.78 9.96
CA CYS A 116 36.01 -78.50 9.69
C CYS A 116 36.02 -79.91 10.26
N HIS A 117 35.09 -80.29 11.13
CA HIS A 117 35.06 -81.64 11.67
C HIS A 117 34.56 -82.66 10.62
N THR A 118 35.01 -83.91 10.73
CA THR A 118 34.50 -85.03 9.94
C THR A 118 33.15 -85.49 10.49
N GLY A 119 32.31 -86.11 9.64
CA GLY A 119 31.06 -86.72 10.06
C GLY A 119 31.25 -88.10 10.73
N PRO A 120 30.14 -88.83 11.00
CA PRO A 120 30.19 -90.16 11.63
C PRO A 120 30.81 -91.26 10.74
N SER A 121 30.83 -91.08 9.42
CA SER A 121 31.47 -91.98 8.46
C SER A 121 32.90 -91.54 8.18
N GLU A 122 33.81 -92.50 8.01
CA GLU A 122 35.22 -92.26 7.68
C GLU A 122 35.34 -91.52 6.33
N GLU A 123 35.75 -90.24 6.37
CA GLU A 123 36.00 -89.41 5.19
C GLU A 123 37.50 -89.51 4.83
N PRO A 124 37.86 -89.90 3.59
CA PRO A 124 39.26 -89.91 3.17
C PRO A 124 39.89 -88.52 3.31
N TYR A 125 41.14 -88.48 3.80
CA TYR A 125 41.84 -87.23 4.10
C TYR A 125 41.90 -86.23 2.92
N HIS A 126 42.09 -86.74 1.69
CA HIS A 126 42.08 -85.92 0.47
C HIS A 126 40.72 -85.24 0.20
N ASP A 127 39.61 -85.94 0.46
CA ASP A 127 38.26 -85.42 0.23
C ASP A 127 37.88 -84.39 1.29
N TRP A 128 38.29 -84.61 2.54
CA TRP A 128 38.18 -83.64 3.62
C TRP A 128 38.92 -82.33 3.29
N LEU A 129 40.18 -82.41 2.83
CA LEU A 129 40.96 -81.24 2.39
C LEU A 129 40.25 -80.47 1.26
N THR A 130 39.74 -81.21 0.28
CA THR A 130 39.06 -80.63 -0.90
C THR A 130 37.75 -79.94 -0.51
N ARG A 131 36.93 -80.56 0.35
CA ARG A 131 35.66 -80.01 0.84
C ARG A 131 35.88 -78.72 1.64
N ASN A 132 36.82 -78.73 2.58
CA ASN A 132 37.13 -77.58 3.42
C ASN A 132 37.67 -76.41 2.60
N LYS A 133 38.60 -76.67 1.67
CA LYS A 133 39.09 -75.64 0.73
C LYS A 133 37.93 -74.97 -0.01
N LYS A 134 37.05 -75.75 -0.63
CA LYS A 134 35.88 -75.24 -1.35
C LYS A 134 34.93 -74.44 -0.45
N TYR A 135 34.72 -74.89 0.79
CA TYR A 135 33.88 -74.19 1.77
C TYR A 135 34.41 -72.77 2.06
N PHE A 136 35.69 -72.66 2.44
CA PHE A 136 36.29 -71.38 2.78
C PHE A 136 36.47 -70.47 1.56
N GLU A 137 36.81 -71.01 0.39
CA GLU A 137 36.86 -70.24 -0.85
C GLU A 137 35.51 -69.61 -1.18
N LYS A 138 34.42 -70.39 -1.09
CA LYS A 138 33.05 -69.88 -1.32
C LYS A 138 32.66 -68.78 -0.34
N HIS A 139 32.97 -68.93 0.95
CA HIS A 139 32.64 -67.93 1.97
C HIS A 139 33.47 -66.66 1.81
N ARG A 140 34.76 -66.80 1.51
CA ARG A 140 35.65 -65.67 1.18
C ARG A 140 35.11 -64.89 -0.01
N ASP A 141 34.73 -65.59 -1.08
CA ASP A 141 34.23 -64.96 -2.30
C ASP A 141 32.89 -64.27 -2.04
N THR A 142 31.97 -64.90 -1.29
CA THR A 142 30.71 -64.28 -0.86
C THR A 142 30.95 -63.00 -0.05
N PHE A 143 31.90 -63.02 0.89
CA PHE A 143 32.27 -61.85 1.69
C PHE A 143 32.85 -60.72 0.81
N ARG A 144 33.77 -61.06 -0.10
CA ARG A 144 34.37 -60.11 -1.06
C ARG A 144 33.30 -59.47 -1.94
N ASP A 145 32.40 -60.27 -2.48
CA ASP A 145 31.37 -59.81 -3.42
C ASP A 145 30.34 -58.94 -2.69
N ALA A 146 29.93 -59.30 -1.47
CA ALA A 146 29.05 -58.46 -0.64
C ALA A 146 29.73 -57.13 -0.25
N LYS A 147 31.03 -57.15 0.09
CA LYS A 147 31.81 -55.93 0.34
C LYS A 147 31.83 -55.03 -0.89
N ALA A 148 32.12 -55.59 -2.06
CA ALA A 148 32.14 -54.87 -3.33
C ALA A 148 30.77 -54.28 -3.68
N ALA A 149 29.69 -55.04 -3.47
CA ALA A 149 28.32 -54.60 -3.68
C ALA A 149 27.93 -53.43 -2.76
N CYS A 150 28.24 -53.52 -1.46
CA CYS A 150 28.02 -52.41 -0.52
C CYS A 150 28.79 -51.15 -0.93
N GLN A 151 30.07 -51.30 -1.30
CA GLN A 151 30.89 -50.17 -1.76
C GLN A 151 30.36 -49.55 -3.07
N ALA A 152 29.96 -50.37 -4.04
CA ALA A 152 29.39 -49.90 -5.30
C ALA A 152 28.06 -49.16 -5.09
N ALA A 153 27.17 -49.72 -4.26
CA ALA A 153 25.89 -49.09 -3.94
C ALA A 153 26.09 -47.78 -3.16
N THR A 154 27.09 -47.71 -2.28
CA THR A 154 27.49 -46.48 -1.57
C THR A 154 27.95 -45.40 -2.54
N ARG A 155 28.82 -45.74 -3.52
CA ARG A 155 29.24 -44.81 -4.57
C ARG A 155 28.06 -44.32 -5.42
N ALA A 156 27.18 -45.23 -5.85
CA ALA A 156 26.00 -44.88 -6.64
C ALA A 156 25.03 -43.95 -5.89
N TYR A 157 24.82 -44.18 -4.59
CA TYR A 157 24.04 -43.28 -3.73
C TYR A 157 24.66 -41.88 -3.70
N TRP A 158 25.96 -41.75 -3.40
CA TRP A 158 26.60 -40.44 -3.31
C TRP A 158 26.69 -39.71 -4.65
N GLN A 159 26.85 -40.43 -5.76
CA GLN A 159 26.80 -39.86 -7.11
C GLN A 159 25.42 -39.29 -7.44
N ALA A 160 24.33 -39.90 -6.96
CA ALA A 160 22.98 -39.36 -7.11
C ALA A 160 22.68 -38.22 -6.10
N GLU A 161 23.14 -38.36 -4.85
CA GLU A 161 22.81 -37.43 -3.76
C GLU A 161 23.43 -36.03 -3.96
N ARG A 162 24.70 -35.96 -4.35
CA ARG A 162 25.42 -34.69 -4.56
C ARG A 162 24.70 -33.73 -5.53
N PRO A 163 24.35 -34.13 -6.77
CA PRO A 163 23.59 -33.26 -7.67
C PRO A 163 22.15 -33.00 -7.17
N CYS A 164 21.56 -33.93 -6.42
CA CYS A 164 20.23 -33.74 -5.84
C CYS A 164 20.18 -32.65 -4.77
N SER A 165 21.17 -32.65 -3.89
CA SER A 165 21.36 -31.61 -2.88
C SER A 165 21.51 -30.23 -3.53
N ARG A 166 22.27 -30.13 -4.63
CA ARG A 166 22.38 -28.88 -5.42
C ARG A 166 21.03 -28.42 -5.99
N LYS A 167 20.22 -29.32 -6.53
CA LYS A 167 18.87 -29.01 -7.04
C LYS A 167 17.95 -28.54 -5.91
N THR A 168 18.04 -29.15 -4.73
CA THR A 168 17.29 -28.73 -3.54
C THR A 168 17.67 -27.31 -3.11
N SER A 169 18.97 -27.02 -3.01
CA SER A 169 19.48 -25.68 -2.70
C SER A 169 19.08 -24.63 -3.73
N LEU A 170 19.08 -25.00 -5.02
CA LEU A 170 18.61 -24.12 -6.09
C LEU A 170 17.12 -23.80 -5.96
N TRP A 171 16.28 -24.82 -5.75
CA TRP A 171 14.85 -24.61 -5.51
C TRP A 171 14.60 -23.72 -4.28
N LEU A 172 15.30 -23.95 -3.17
CA LEU A 172 15.18 -23.13 -1.96
C LEU A 172 15.55 -21.65 -2.22
N ARG A 173 16.63 -21.39 -2.96
CA ARG A 173 17.02 -20.03 -3.36
C ARG A 173 15.94 -19.39 -4.24
N THR A 174 15.46 -20.10 -5.26
CA THR A 174 14.40 -19.61 -6.14
C THR A 174 13.12 -19.33 -5.36
N ARG A 175 12.72 -20.22 -4.45
CA ARG A 175 11.55 -20.02 -3.58
C ARG A 175 11.69 -18.75 -2.75
N ARG A 176 12.84 -18.51 -2.11
CA ARG A 176 13.09 -17.27 -1.37
C ARG A 176 12.95 -16.03 -2.26
N THR A 177 13.49 -16.07 -3.47
CA THR A 177 13.34 -14.98 -4.45
C THR A 177 11.86 -14.76 -4.84
N CYS A 178 11.10 -15.83 -5.06
CA CYS A 178 9.68 -15.71 -5.41
C CYS A 178 8.84 -15.21 -4.24
N VAL A 179 9.18 -15.57 -3.00
CA VAL A 179 8.54 -15.02 -1.80
C VAL A 179 8.83 -13.52 -1.66
N LYS A 180 10.07 -13.07 -1.88
CA LYS A 180 10.38 -11.63 -1.94
C LYS A 180 9.55 -10.89 -2.99
N LYS A 181 9.35 -11.50 -4.16
CA LYS A 181 8.49 -10.94 -5.23
C LYS A 181 7.00 -10.97 -4.87
N GLN A 182 6.56 -11.96 -4.09
CA GLN A 182 5.21 -11.99 -3.52
C GLN A 182 5.00 -10.78 -2.59
N HIS A 183 5.91 -10.54 -1.64
CA HIS A 183 5.86 -9.36 -0.77
C HIS A 183 5.89 -8.06 -1.58
N ALA A 184 6.71 -7.95 -2.63
CA ALA A 184 6.72 -6.77 -3.49
C ALA A 184 5.37 -6.52 -4.19
N LEU A 185 4.65 -7.57 -4.59
CA LEU A 185 3.29 -7.48 -5.14
C LEU A 185 2.29 -7.03 -4.07
N GLU A 186 2.37 -7.62 -2.88
CA GLU A 186 1.49 -7.31 -1.75
C GLU A 186 1.67 -5.84 -1.32
N THR A 187 2.90 -5.40 -1.11
CA THR A 187 3.25 -4.00 -0.80
C THR A 187 2.79 -3.03 -1.88
N ALA A 188 3.04 -3.33 -3.16
CA ALA A 188 2.59 -2.47 -4.26
C ALA A 188 1.05 -2.35 -4.32
N THR A 189 0.34 -3.46 -4.08
CA THR A 189 -1.12 -3.48 -4.03
C THR A 189 -1.65 -2.66 -2.87
N CYS A 190 -1.09 -2.87 -1.67
CA CYS A 190 -1.48 -2.13 -0.47
C CYS A 190 -1.20 -0.63 -0.62
N THR A 191 -0.05 -0.26 -1.18
CA THR A 191 0.32 1.15 -1.42
C THR A 191 -0.64 1.83 -2.40
N GLN A 192 -1.02 1.14 -3.48
CA GLN A 192 -2.02 1.65 -4.42
C GLN A 192 -3.38 1.84 -3.73
N ALA A 193 -3.85 0.83 -3.01
CA ALA A 193 -5.14 0.85 -2.31
C ALA A 193 -5.20 1.98 -1.26
N LYS A 194 -4.12 2.14 -0.48
CA LYS A 194 -3.98 3.22 0.49
C LYS A 194 -4.06 4.59 -0.20
N LYS A 195 -3.32 4.79 -1.30
CA LYS A 195 -3.37 6.06 -2.02
C LYS A 195 -4.77 6.37 -2.56
N VAL A 196 -5.49 5.37 -3.08
CA VAL A 196 -6.89 5.52 -3.52
C VAL A 196 -7.78 5.96 -2.35
N LYS A 197 -7.66 5.31 -1.19
CA LYS A 197 -8.45 5.62 0.00
C LYS A 197 -8.13 7.01 0.56
N ASP A 198 -6.86 7.36 0.70
CA ASP A 198 -6.41 8.66 1.23
C ASP A 198 -6.86 9.80 0.31
N THR A 199 -6.74 9.63 -1.01
CA THR A 199 -7.23 10.62 -1.98
C THR A 199 -8.74 10.83 -1.88
N CYS A 200 -9.51 9.75 -1.69
CA CYS A 200 -10.95 9.84 -1.49
C CYS A 200 -11.28 10.62 -0.21
N ALA A 201 -10.73 10.21 0.93
CA ALA A 201 -11.00 10.84 2.22
C ALA A 201 -10.62 12.33 2.24
N THR A 202 -9.46 12.69 1.65
CA THR A 202 -9.01 14.09 1.57
C THR A 202 -9.90 14.92 0.63
N TYR A 203 -10.37 14.34 -0.50
CA TYR A 203 -11.32 15.02 -1.37
C TYR A 203 -12.67 15.25 -0.69
N GLU A 204 -13.23 14.22 -0.05
CA GLU A 204 -14.52 14.31 0.61
C GLU A 204 -14.49 15.33 1.75
N THR A 205 -13.48 15.27 2.61
CA THR A 205 -13.28 16.25 3.68
C THR A 205 -13.18 17.68 3.14
N CYS A 206 -12.40 17.89 2.07
CA CYS A 206 -12.27 19.20 1.43
C CYS A 206 -13.61 19.70 0.88
N TYR A 207 -14.30 18.85 0.12
CA TYR A 207 -15.55 19.19 -0.54
C TYR A 207 -16.64 19.48 0.49
N ASP A 208 -16.78 18.63 1.51
CA ASP A 208 -17.81 18.77 2.54
C ASP A 208 -17.57 20.05 3.38
N ALA A 209 -16.31 20.37 3.69
CA ALA A 209 -15.94 21.63 4.36
C ALA A 209 -16.28 22.86 3.50
N GLN A 210 -15.91 22.87 2.21
CA GLN A 210 -16.24 23.98 1.30
C GLN A 210 -17.75 24.14 1.11
N LYS A 211 -18.48 23.02 0.99
CA LYS A 211 -19.95 23.01 0.91
C LYS A 211 -20.59 23.60 2.15
N ALA A 212 -20.14 23.20 3.34
CA ALA A 212 -20.64 23.74 4.60
C ALA A 212 -20.38 25.25 4.73
N MET A 213 -19.16 25.70 4.37
CA MET A 213 -18.81 27.13 4.41
C MET A 213 -19.67 27.95 3.44
N TYR A 214 -19.88 27.48 2.21
CA TYR A 214 -20.70 28.17 1.22
C TYR A 214 -22.17 28.25 1.64
N LEU A 215 -22.75 27.12 2.07
CA LEU A 215 -24.14 27.07 2.53
C LEU A 215 -24.40 27.98 3.74
N LYS A 216 -23.42 28.13 4.64
CA LYS A 216 -23.50 29.04 5.78
C LYS A 216 -23.42 30.52 5.37
N GLN A 217 -22.60 30.86 4.38
CA GLN A 217 -22.33 32.26 4.00
C GLN A 217 -23.27 32.80 2.92
N LYS A 218 -23.75 31.94 2.01
CA LYS A 218 -24.69 32.32 0.93
C LYS A 218 -25.89 33.14 1.42
N PRO A 219 -26.67 32.72 2.44
CA PRO A 219 -27.84 33.50 2.89
C PRO A 219 -27.43 34.85 3.47
N ARG A 220 -26.30 34.94 4.17
CA ARG A 220 -25.78 36.21 4.72
C ARG A 220 -25.42 37.18 3.60
N ILE A 221 -24.75 36.69 2.56
CA ILE A 221 -24.38 37.51 1.39
C ILE A 221 -25.63 37.98 0.64
N MET A 222 -26.68 37.15 0.54
CA MET A 222 -27.97 37.53 -0.07
C MET A 222 -28.68 38.63 0.70
N VAL A 223 -28.71 38.56 2.03
CA VAL A 223 -29.26 39.63 2.87
C VAL A 223 -28.46 40.92 2.68
N GLN A 224 -27.13 40.85 2.77
CA GLN A 224 -26.28 42.03 2.58
C GLN A 224 -26.40 42.63 1.16
N GLU A 225 -26.65 41.82 0.13
CA GLU A 225 -26.93 42.34 -1.22
C GLU A 225 -28.25 43.11 -1.25
N LYS A 226 -29.31 42.55 -0.66
CA LYS A 226 -30.60 43.22 -0.53
C LYS A 226 -30.46 44.54 0.22
N ASP A 227 -29.72 44.56 1.31
CA ASP A 227 -29.50 45.75 2.14
C ASP A 227 -28.75 46.82 1.36
N ARG A 228 -27.63 46.48 0.69
CA ARG A 228 -26.90 47.42 -0.20
C ARG A 228 -27.79 48.00 -1.29
N LYS A 229 -28.68 47.19 -1.89
CA LYS A 229 -29.64 47.68 -2.89
C LYS A 229 -30.69 48.63 -2.27
N GLY A 230 -31.07 48.41 -1.02
CA GLY A 230 -31.91 49.32 -0.25
C GLY A 230 -31.19 50.64 0.05
N GLU A 231 -29.99 50.55 0.64
CA GLU A 231 -29.12 51.67 0.97
C GLU A 231 -28.83 52.54 -0.24
N TYR A 232 -28.45 51.95 -1.38
CA TYR A 232 -28.20 52.71 -2.61
C TYR A 232 -29.43 53.51 -3.05
N ARG A 233 -30.61 52.89 -3.06
CA ARG A 233 -31.86 53.58 -3.44
C ARG A 233 -32.19 54.73 -2.48
N ALA A 234 -31.96 54.53 -1.18
CA ALA A 234 -32.13 55.58 -0.18
C ALA A 234 -31.14 56.73 -0.39
N LEU A 235 -29.85 56.43 -0.57
CA LEU A 235 -28.80 57.43 -0.81
C LEU A 235 -29.07 58.26 -2.08
N MET A 236 -29.44 57.60 -3.18
CA MET A 236 -29.76 58.31 -4.43
C MET A 236 -31.02 59.16 -4.32
N ARG A 237 -32.02 58.75 -3.51
CA ARG A 237 -33.22 59.54 -3.25
C ARG A 237 -32.92 60.75 -2.36
N ILE A 238 -32.10 60.58 -1.32
CA ILE A 238 -31.64 61.68 -0.47
C ILE A 238 -30.83 62.68 -1.30
N GLU A 239 -29.91 62.21 -2.15
CA GLU A 239 -29.15 63.06 -3.06
C GLU A 239 -30.08 63.86 -4.00
N CYS A 240 -31.11 63.22 -4.56
CA CYS A 240 -32.11 63.90 -5.39
C CYS A 240 -32.85 65.02 -4.62
N LEU A 241 -33.28 64.75 -3.39
CA LEU A 241 -33.96 65.75 -2.56
C LEU A 241 -33.03 66.91 -2.18
N LEU A 242 -31.79 66.61 -1.76
CA LEU A 242 -30.79 67.60 -1.39
C LEU A 242 -30.46 68.54 -2.56
N THR A 243 -30.21 67.99 -3.75
CA THR A 243 -29.79 68.77 -4.92
C THR A 243 -30.95 69.37 -5.72
N GLY A 244 -32.10 68.69 -5.78
CA GLY A 244 -33.25 69.09 -6.59
C GLY A 244 -34.29 69.94 -5.87
N VAL A 245 -34.34 69.86 -4.54
CA VAL A 245 -35.34 70.55 -3.69
C VAL A 245 -34.68 71.56 -2.76
N PHE A 246 -33.68 71.15 -1.98
CA PHE A 246 -33.12 71.98 -0.89
C PHE A 246 -31.95 72.88 -1.30
N ALA A 247 -31.36 72.67 -2.49
CA ALA A 247 -30.30 73.52 -3.04
C ALA A 247 -30.83 74.74 -3.81
N LYS A 248 -32.15 74.89 -3.97
CA LYS A 248 -32.76 76.00 -4.70
C LYS A 248 -33.15 77.13 -3.72
N PRO A 249 -32.94 78.40 -4.08
CA PRO A 249 -33.18 79.54 -3.19
C PRO A 249 -34.68 79.84 -2.93
N ASP A 250 -35.59 79.30 -3.75
CA ASP A 250 -37.04 79.54 -3.62
C ASP A 250 -37.76 78.43 -2.84
N LYS A 251 -39.02 78.70 -2.43
CA LYS A 251 -39.88 77.77 -1.66
C LYS A 251 -39.83 76.34 -2.21
N VAL A 252 -39.74 75.38 -1.28
CA VAL A 252 -39.80 73.93 -1.52
C VAL A 252 -40.94 73.58 -2.50
N ASP A 253 -40.57 73.10 -3.70
CA ASP A 253 -41.52 72.67 -4.73
C ASP A 253 -41.96 71.22 -4.48
N THR A 254 -43.26 71.05 -4.20
CA THR A 254 -43.90 69.74 -3.99
C THR A 254 -43.76 68.82 -5.21
N LYS A 255 -43.74 69.37 -6.43
CA LYS A 255 -43.53 68.58 -7.66
C LYS A 255 -42.11 68.04 -7.75
N ALA A 256 -41.11 68.80 -7.29
CA ALA A 256 -39.72 68.36 -7.24
C ALA A 256 -39.53 67.24 -6.19
N ILE A 257 -40.22 67.33 -5.05
CA ILE A 257 -40.25 66.25 -4.05
C ILE A 257 -40.85 64.97 -4.64
N ASP A 258 -42.02 65.06 -5.29
CA ASP A 258 -42.69 63.89 -5.87
C ASP A 258 -41.87 63.28 -7.01
N THR A 259 -41.17 64.10 -7.79
CA THR A 259 -40.23 63.61 -8.81
C THR A 259 -39.13 62.74 -8.18
N CYS A 260 -38.51 63.19 -7.09
CA CYS A 260 -37.48 62.41 -6.39
C CYS A 260 -38.04 61.16 -5.69
N LYS A 261 -39.28 61.22 -5.18
CA LYS A 261 -39.97 60.06 -4.56
C LYS A 261 -40.36 59.01 -5.59
N ASN A 262 -40.74 59.41 -6.80
CA ASN A 262 -41.18 58.49 -7.85
C ASN A 262 -40.00 58.02 -8.73
N LYS A 263 -38.85 58.69 -8.66
CA LYS A 263 -37.65 58.26 -9.38
C LYS A 263 -37.21 56.88 -8.91
N THR A 264 -37.09 55.98 -9.88
CA THR A 264 -36.56 54.63 -9.69
C THR A 264 -35.06 54.65 -9.97
N HIS A 265 -34.27 54.17 -9.01
CA HIS A 265 -32.82 54.03 -9.16
C HIS A 265 -32.47 52.56 -9.41
N THR A 266 -31.88 52.27 -10.57
CA THR A 266 -31.41 50.93 -10.92
C THR A 266 -30.33 50.47 -9.95
N THR A 267 -30.40 49.20 -9.56
CA THR A 267 -29.42 48.55 -8.67
C THR A 267 -28.73 47.35 -9.34
N GLU A 268 -28.83 47.24 -10.67
CA GLU A 268 -28.29 46.11 -11.42
C GLU A 268 -26.79 45.95 -11.27
N HIS A 269 -26.06 47.05 -11.14
CA HIS A 269 -24.62 47.05 -10.87
C HIS A 269 -24.26 46.44 -9.49
N LEU A 270 -25.23 46.35 -8.58
CA LEU A 270 -25.14 45.71 -7.26
C LEU A 270 -25.56 44.24 -7.28
N ASN A 271 -25.96 43.68 -8.42
CA ASN A 271 -26.29 42.26 -8.54
C ASN A 271 -25.04 41.39 -8.29
N LEU A 272 -25.18 40.36 -7.45
CA LEU A 272 -24.15 39.33 -7.24
C LEU A 272 -24.46 38.07 -8.04
N LYS A 273 -23.41 37.41 -8.53
CA LYS A 273 -23.49 36.07 -9.14
C LYS A 273 -23.18 35.02 -8.09
N TYR A 274 -24.14 34.16 -7.79
CA TYR A 274 -23.97 33.06 -6.83
C TYR A 274 -23.58 31.79 -7.57
N PRO A 275 -22.37 31.24 -7.37
CA PRO A 275 -21.96 30.01 -8.04
C PRO A 275 -22.84 28.84 -7.58
N ALA A 276 -23.16 27.93 -8.51
CA ALA A 276 -23.76 26.65 -8.15
C ALA A 276 -22.75 25.80 -7.38
N ILE A 277 -23.23 24.95 -6.47
CA ILE A 277 -22.38 23.97 -5.80
C ILE A 277 -22.11 22.86 -6.82
N PRO A 278 -20.85 22.59 -7.18
CA PRO A 278 -20.54 21.49 -8.10
C PRO A 278 -20.95 20.15 -7.50
N ASP A 279 -21.37 19.19 -8.31
CA ASP A 279 -21.71 17.85 -7.83
C ASP A 279 -20.52 17.15 -7.17
N LYS A 280 -20.82 16.38 -6.11
CA LYS A 280 -19.80 15.56 -5.43
C LYS A 280 -19.45 14.40 -6.35
N MET A 281 -18.18 14.27 -6.67
CA MET A 281 -17.70 13.21 -7.56
C MET A 281 -17.48 11.90 -6.81
N ASP A 282 -17.83 10.77 -7.41
CA ASP A 282 -17.65 9.44 -6.81
C ASP A 282 -16.19 9.04 -6.62
N CYS A 283 -15.87 8.36 -5.52
CA CYS A 283 -14.52 7.86 -5.27
C CYS A 283 -14.16 6.66 -6.16
N GLN A 284 -12.87 6.59 -6.52
CA GLN A 284 -12.35 5.43 -7.24
C GLN A 284 -12.37 4.19 -6.33
N LYS A 285 -12.83 3.06 -6.85
CA LYS A 285 -12.82 1.79 -6.12
C LYS A 285 -11.39 1.30 -5.89
N SER A 286 -11.10 0.93 -4.64
CA SER A 286 -9.81 0.32 -4.27
C SER A 286 -9.70 -1.10 -4.84
N PRO A 287 -8.52 -1.56 -5.27
CA PRO A 287 -8.32 -2.97 -5.56
C PRO A 287 -8.43 -3.83 -4.29
N PRO A 288 -8.75 -5.13 -4.41
CA PRO A 288 -8.65 -6.07 -3.30
C PRO A 288 -7.23 -6.07 -2.73
N ILE A 289 -7.12 -6.13 -1.40
CA ILE A 289 -5.84 -5.95 -0.68
C ILE A 289 -5.31 -7.23 -0.04
N PRO A 290 -3.99 -7.32 0.22
CA PRO A 290 -3.41 -8.41 1.00
C PRO A 290 -4.13 -8.62 2.34
N GLY A 291 -4.43 -9.88 2.67
CA GLY A 291 -5.27 -10.27 3.81
C GLY A 291 -6.72 -10.58 3.44
N GLU A 292 -7.24 -10.03 2.33
CA GLU A 292 -8.60 -10.35 1.87
C GLU A 292 -8.66 -11.68 1.11
N LYS A 293 -9.76 -12.42 1.30
CA LYS A 293 -10.07 -13.64 0.54
C LYS A 293 -10.08 -13.38 -0.96
N MET A 294 -10.58 -12.23 -1.40
CA MET A 294 -10.65 -11.88 -2.82
C MET A 294 -9.27 -11.62 -3.43
N PHE A 295 -8.36 -10.96 -2.71
CA PHE A 295 -6.98 -10.79 -3.16
C PHE A 295 -6.28 -12.14 -3.30
N ALA A 296 -6.41 -13.02 -2.30
CA ALA A 296 -5.85 -14.37 -2.36
C ALA A 296 -6.40 -15.16 -3.57
N LYS A 297 -7.71 -15.05 -3.83
CA LYS A 297 -8.36 -15.70 -4.98
C LYS A 297 -7.83 -15.18 -6.32
N ILE A 298 -7.61 -13.88 -6.46
CA ILE A 298 -7.14 -13.27 -7.71
C ILE A 298 -5.67 -13.56 -7.96
N GLU A 299 -4.82 -13.44 -6.92
CA GLU A 299 -3.37 -13.53 -7.09
C GLU A 299 -2.81 -14.94 -6.95
N PHE A 300 -3.44 -15.79 -6.13
CA PHE A 300 -2.85 -17.04 -5.69
C PHE A 300 -3.66 -18.31 -6.03
N ALA A 301 -4.91 -18.21 -6.51
CA ALA A 301 -5.72 -19.40 -6.82
C ALA A 301 -5.13 -20.26 -7.95
N LYS A 302 -4.48 -19.64 -8.95
CA LYS A 302 -3.92 -20.33 -10.13
C LYS A 302 -2.40 -20.44 -10.11
N MET A 303 -1.82 -20.67 -8.92
CA MET A 303 -0.36 -20.86 -8.82
C MET A 303 0.09 -22.20 -9.40
N PRO A 304 1.28 -22.26 -10.02
CA PRO A 304 1.88 -23.51 -10.48
C PRO A 304 2.02 -24.58 -9.38
N LYS A 305 2.05 -25.85 -9.78
CA LYS A 305 2.24 -26.98 -8.86
C LYS A 305 3.51 -26.80 -8.00
N HIS A 306 3.42 -27.20 -6.74
CA HIS A 306 4.51 -27.11 -5.75
C HIS A 306 4.99 -25.69 -5.42
N THR A 307 4.17 -24.66 -5.68
CA THR A 307 4.52 -23.26 -5.42
C THR A 307 3.51 -22.54 -4.54
N ARG A 308 3.05 -23.20 -3.46
CA ARG A 308 2.14 -22.58 -2.48
C ARG A 308 2.70 -21.22 -2.03
N ALA A 309 1.82 -20.22 -2.02
CA ALA A 309 2.11 -18.85 -1.59
C ALA A 309 2.66 -18.86 -0.17
N ALA A 310 3.54 -17.90 0.12
CA ALA A 310 3.88 -17.59 1.50
C ALA A 310 2.66 -17.00 2.22
N ARG A 311 2.74 -16.94 3.55
CA ARG A 311 1.78 -16.18 4.36
C ARG A 311 1.73 -14.76 3.82
N GLN A 312 0.51 -14.26 3.62
CA GLN A 312 0.26 -12.92 3.11
C GLN A 312 0.51 -11.90 4.22
N ASP A 313 1.05 -10.75 3.84
CA ASP A 313 1.07 -9.58 4.70
C ASP A 313 -0.36 -9.03 4.86
N GLU A 314 -0.68 -8.52 6.04
CA GLU A 314 -1.98 -7.91 6.31
C GLU A 314 -1.95 -6.43 5.94
N CYS A 315 -2.77 -6.02 4.98
CA CYS A 315 -2.90 -4.62 4.58
C CYS A 315 -4.07 -3.99 5.32
N ILE A 316 -3.79 -2.96 6.12
CA ILE A 316 -4.83 -2.18 6.81
C ILE A 316 -5.03 -0.86 6.06
N LEU A 317 -6.24 -0.63 5.58
CA LEU A 317 -6.64 0.64 4.98
C LEU A 317 -7.35 1.49 6.03
N SER A 318 -6.65 2.38 6.73
CA SER A 318 -7.27 3.38 7.62
C SER A 318 -7.21 4.77 6.98
N PRO A 319 -8.32 5.54 6.94
CA PRO A 319 -8.27 6.94 6.48
C PRO A 319 -7.37 7.74 7.43
N GLY A 320 -6.35 8.41 6.91
CA GLY A 320 -5.38 9.15 7.72
C GLY A 320 -4.33 8.27 8.42
N GLY A 321 -4.26 6.99 8.09
CA GLY A 321 -3.29 6.07 8.69
C GLY A 321 -1.88 6.37 8.20
N GLY A 322 -1.06 7.00 9.04
CA GLY A 322 0.39 6.82 8.99
C GLY A 322 0.77 5.33 9.09
N VAL A 323 2.04 5.02 8.86
CA VAL A 323 2.58 3.70 9.24
C VAL A 323 2.35 3.54 10.74
N ILE A 324 1.70 2.46 11.18
CA ILE A 324 1.65 2.14 12.61
C ILE A 324 3.09 1.80 13.01
N MET A 325 3.77 2.76 13.64
CA MET A 325 5.10 2.53 14.18
C MET A 325 4.95 1.73 15.47
N GLY A 326 5.44 0.50 15.46
CA GLY A 326 5.61 -0.32 16.65
C GLY A 326 7.06 -0.28 17.12
N LEU A 327 7.29 -0.47 18.42
CA LEU A 327 8.63 -0.69 18.95
C LEU A 327 9.07 -2.14 18.66
N ALA A 328 10.25 -2.31 18.08
CA ALA A 328 10.85 -3.64 17.89
C ALA A 328 11.00 -4.36 19.25
N LYS A 329 10.86 -5.70 19.23
CA LYS A 329 11.00 -6.52 20.44
C LYS A 329 12.42 -6.36 21.01
N GLY A 330 12.55 -5.80 22.21
CA GLY A 330 13.84 -5.49 22.84
C GLY A 330 14.25 -4.01 22.80
N ALA A 331 13.45 -3.13 22.19
CA ALA A 331 13.70 -1.70 22.22
C ALA A 331 13.63 -1.14 23.65
N ARG A 332 14.62 -0.32 24.01
CA ARG A 332 14.72 0.36 25.31
C ARG A 332 13.67 1.46 25.43
N LYS A 333 12.60 1.18 26.18
CA LYS A 333 11.48 2.12 26.39
C LYS A 333 11.87 3.42 27.09
N ASP A 334 12.98 3.42 27.83
CA ASP A 334 13.56 4.59 28.50
C ASP A 334 14.34 5.51 27.54
N LYS A 335 14.60 5.06 26.31
CA LYS A 335 15.34 5.81 25.28
C LYS A 335 14.48 6.16 24.06
N CYS A 336 13.57 5.26 23.68
CA CYS A 336 12.67 5.45 22.55
C CYS A 336 11.27 4.95 22.88
N ARG A 337 10.26 5.82 22.75
CA ARG A 337 8.85 5.49 23.04
C ARG A 337 7.90 6.02 21.98
N MET A 338 6.72 5.41 21.92
CA MET A 338 5.58 5.91 21.15
C MET A 338 4.66 6.67 22.09
N ASP A 339 4.32 7.91 21.75
CA ASP A 339 3.41 8.77 22.51
C ASP A 339 2.46 9.51 21.55
N ASN A 340 1.15 9.35 21.75
CA ASN A 340 0.09 9.90 20.88
C ASN A 340 0.33 9.70 19.36
N GLY A 341 0.87 8.55 18.97
CA GLY A 341 1.15 8.21 17.57
C GLY A 341 2.45 8.81 17.00
N TRP A 342 3.25 9.50 17.82
CA TRP A 342 4.56 10.05 17.47
C TRP A 342 5.69 9.25 18.13
N LEU A 343 6.82 9.14 17.43
CA LEU A 343 8.05 8.54 17.95
C LEU A 343 8.85 9.61 18.70
N GLN A 344 9.10 9.39 19.99
CA GLN A 344 9.84 10.32 20.85
C GLN A 344 11.12 9.69 21.36
N ALA A 345 12.23 10.42 21.23
CA ALA A 345 13.51 10.08 21.84
C ALA A 345 13.64 10.78 23.21
N GLN A 346 14.14 10.06 24.21
CA GLN A 346 14.29 10.58 25.58
C GLN A 346 15.64 10.15 26.18
N ASN A 347 16.06 10.83 27.26
CA ASN A 347 17.27 10.52 28.01
C ASN A 347 18.55 10.44 27.13
N GLY A 348 18.68 11.34 26.15
CA GLY A 348 19.81 11.37 25.21
C GLY A 348 19.86 10.20 24.20
N GLY A 349 18.79 9.43 24.07
CA GLY A 349 18.66 8.39 23.05
C GLY A 349 18.33 8.97 21.66
N SER A 350 18.43 8.13 20.63
CA SER A 350 17.93 8.41 19.28
C SER A 350 17.01 7.28 18.82
N CYS A 351 16.01 7.63 18.01
CA CYS A 351 15.04 6.68 17.47
C CYS A 351 15.24 6.57 15.95
N LEU A 352 15.48 5.35 15.47
CA LEU A 352 15.59 5.05 14.04
C LEU A 352 14.34 4.33 13.56
N VAL A 353 13.73 4.84 12.49
CA VAL A 353 12.64 4.15 11.79
C VAL A 353 13.27 3.14 10.84
N SER A 354 12.84 1.88 10.89
CA SER A 354 13.31 0.84 9.98
C SER A 354 12.14 0.07 9.37
N GLY A 355 12.39 -0.54 8.21
CA GLY A 355 11.48 -1.54 7.64
C GLY A 355 11.43 -2.81 8.51
N ILE A 356 10.52 -3.73 8.18
CA ILE A 356 10.37 -5.03 8.87
C ILE A 356 11.65 -5.88 8.77
N ASP A 357 12.51 -5.60 7.79
CA ASP A 357 13.82 -6.23 7.58
C ASP A 357 14.96 -5.60 8.41
N GLY A 358 14.67 -4.60 9.24
CA GLY A 358 15.64 -3.92 10.09
C GLY A 358 16.52 -2.90 9.36
N ILE A 359 16.24 -2.61 8.09
CA ILE A 359 16.97 -1.60 7.32
C ILE A 359 16.40 -0.22 7.68
N PRO A 360 17.24 0.74 8.14
CA PRO A 360 16.79 2.09 8.43
C PRO A 360 16.15 2.77 7.21
N VAL A 361 14.99 3.40 7.43
CA VAL A 361 14.35 4.24 6.42
C VAL A 361 15.10 5.57 6.41
N GLN A 362 15.73 5.90 5.29
CA GLN A 362 16.17 7.27 5.04
C GLN A 362 14.94 8.14 4.78
N VAL A 363 14.67 9.06 5.69
CA VAL A 363 13.66 10.10 5.51
C VAL A 363 14.35 11.31 4.90
N ASP A 364 13.97 11.64 3.67
CA ASP A 364 14.38 12.89 3.01
C ASP A 364 13.48 14.02 3.54
N PHE A 365 14.03 14.89 4.39
CA PHE A 365 13.30 16.01 5.00
C PHE A 365 13.24 17.26 4.10
N SER A 366 13.73 17.19 2.87
CA SER A 366 13.74 18.31 1.92
C SER A 366 12.52 18.35 0.99
N LYS A 367 11.59 17.39 1.13
CA LYS A 367 10.35 17.25 0.35
C LYS A 367 9.17 16.99 1.27
#